data_AF-A0A957ESI7-F1
#
_entry.id   AF-A0A957ESI7-F1
#
_cell.length_a   1.000
_cell.length_b   1.000
_cell.length_c   1.000
_cell.angle_alpha   90.00
_cell.angle_beta   90.00
_cell.angle_gamma   90.00
#
_symmetry.space_group_name_H-M   'P 1'
#
loop_
_entity.id
_entity.type
_entity.pdbx_description
1 polymer ?
#
loop_
_entity_poly.entity_id
_entity_poly.type
_entity_poly.pdbx_seq_one_letter_code
_entity_poly.pdbx_strand_id
1 'polypeptide(L)'
;MKKLRFVIPSLFMLLLVPILNITQPASSHLAATLEDTEPYVFLQSWGKEIGDLNNVTDVAVYRDRIYALVSEHHEIQVFDLSGTPKFSFGNRGSGEGRFSYPEGITVDSQGNVFVVDTDNHRIQKFSNDGTFITAWGGYGSGEGQFSFPRCITADSQGNVFIADASNRIQKFSNDGTFITAWGGYGSGEGQFNHSEGITADSQGNIFVADTFNDRIQKFSNDGTFITAWGGYGSDEGQFNNPTGITADRQGNIFVADTYNHRIQK
;
A
#
# COMPACT_ATOMS: atom_id res chain seq x y z
N MET A 1 2.39 31.79 21.53
CA MET A 1 1.57 30.65 21.09
C MET A 1 0.76 31.05 19.87
N LYS A 2 1.27 30.81 18.66
CA LYS A 2 0.53 31.07 17.42
C LYS A 2 0.02 29.73 16.89
N LYS A 3 -1.31 29.54 16.89
CA LYS A 3 -1.98 28.43 16.21
C LYS A 3 -1.96 28.75 14.71
N LEU A 4 -1.31 27.92 13.89
CA LEU A 4 -1.57 27.89 12.46
C LEU A 4 -2.75 26.93 12.23
N ARG A 5 -3.88 27.48 11.78
CA ARG A 5 -5.00 26.70 11.22
C ARG A 5 -4.72 26.54 9.74
N PHE A 6 -4.54 25.31 9.27
CA PHE A 6 -4.67 24.99 7.86
C PHE A 6 -6.09 24.51 7.60
N VAL A 7 -6.79 25.22 6.71
CA VAL A 7 -8.03 24.75 6.09
C VAL A 7 -7.60 24.13 4.76
N ILE A 8 -7.79 22.83 4.59
CA ILE A 8 -7.47 22.12 3.34
C ILE A 8 -8.76 21.48 2.83
N PRO A 9 -9.20 21.75 1.58
CA PRO A 9 -10.19 20.93 0.92
C PRO A 9 -9.50 19.71 0.30
N SER A 10 -10.01 18.53 0.65
CA SER A 10 -10.04 17.27 -0.11
C SER A 10 -8.78 16.75 -0.83
N LEU A 11 -8.30 15.61 -0.32
CA LEU A 11 -7.54 14.53 -0.98
C LEU A 11 -6.17 14.89 -1.60
N PHE A 12 -5.09 14.53 -0.89
CA PHE A 12 -3.73 14.49 -1.44
C PHE A 12 -3.17 13.07 -1.39
N MET A 13 -2.67 12.61 -2.53
CA MET A 13 -1.86 11.40 -2.69
C MET A 13 -0.39 11.81 -2.48
N LEU A 14 0.28 11.29 -1.43
CA LEU A 14 1.71 11.49 -1.21
C LEU A 14 2.50 10.32 -1.80
N LEU A 15 3.39 10.60 -2.76
CA LEU A 15 4.44 9.67 -3.17
C LEU A 15 5.76 10.12 -2.53
N LEU A 16 6.35 9.28 -1.70
CA LEU A 16 7.63 9.53 -1.02
C LEU A 16 8.71 8.64 -1.64
N VAL A 17 9.79 9.23 -2.17
CA VAL A 17 10.94 8.48 -2.68
C VAL A 17 12.24 9.09 -2.13
N PRO A 18 13.17 8.31 -1.57
CA PRO A 18 14.49 8.80 -1.16
C PRO A 18 15.41 8.97 -2.37
N ILE A 19 16.06 10.13 -2.51
CA ILE A 19 17.03 10.42 -3.58
C ILE A 19 18.46 10.01 -3.13
N LEU A 20 19.18 9.30 -3.99
CA LEU A 20 20.64 9.12 -3.92
C LEU A 20 21.32 10.17 -4.83
N ASN A 21 22.32 10.86 -4.26
CA ASN A 21 22.99 12.06 -4.77
C ASN A 21 23.55 11.97 -6.21
N ILE A 22 23.31 13.03 -7.00
CA ILE A 22 24.11 13.39 -8.19
C ILE A 22 24.94 14.63 -7.85
N THR A 23 26.25 14.53 -8.01
CA THR A 23 27.27 15.54 -7.67
C THR A 23 27.33 16.73 -8.64
N GLN A 24 27.44 17.96 -8.11
CA GLN A 24 28.02 19.13 -8.79
C GLN A 24 29.02 19.88 -7.87
N PRO A 25 30.08 20.54 -8.40
CA PRO A 25 31.05 21.26 -7.58
C PRO A 25 30.84 22.80 -7.47
N ALA A 26 31.12 23.30 -6.25
CA ALA A 26 31.60 24.62 -5.75
C ALA A 26 31.11 25.94 -6.39
N SER A 27 30.49 26.86 -5.64
CA SER A 27 31.10 27.83 -4.68
C SER A 27 29.95 28.72 -4.13
N SER A 28 29.89 29.37 -2.95
CA SER A 28 30.79 29.64 -1.82
C SER A 28 29.95 30.12 -0.60
N HIS A 29 30.33 29.70 0.61
CA HIS A 29 30.06 30.26 1.96
C HIS A 29 28.62 30.39 2.52
N LEU A 30 28.23 29.42 3.36
CA LEU A 30 28.15 29.55 4.83
C LEU A 30 27.84 28.16 5.42
N ALA A 31 28.74 27.66 6.27
CA ALA A 31 28.60 26.36 6.92
C ALA A 31 27.57 26.44 8.05
N ALA A 32 26.46 25.73 7.89
CA ALA A 32 25.67 25.19 8.98
C ALA A 32 25.62 23.68 8.73
N THR A 33 26.31 22.92 9.59
CA THR A 33 26.16 21.46 9.68
C THR A 33 24.71 21.16 10.03
N LEU A 34 23.95 20.69 9.06
CA LEU A 34 22.61 20.15 9.26
C LEU A 34 22.75 18.66 9.56
N GLU A 35 22.23 18.27 10.70
CA GLU A 35 22.03 16.88 11.10
C GLU A 35 21.12 16.17 10.09
N ASP A 36 21.35 14.87 9.87
CA ASP A 36 20.63 13.94 8.98
C ASP A 36 19.14 13.79 9.32
N THR A 37 18.37 14.86 9.16
CA THR A 37 16.91 14.85 9.20
C THR A 37 16.41 15.58 7.98
N GLU A 38 16.61 15.01 6.79
CA GLU A 38 15.96 15.56 5.59
C GLU A 38 14.45 15.41 5.77
N PRO A 39 13.68 16.51 5.98
CA PRO A 39 12.24 16.42 5.99
C PRO A 39 11.81 16.01 4.59
N TYR A 40 10.94 14.99 4.49
CA TYR A 40 10.36 14.61 3.21
C TYR A 40 9.81 15.85 2.50
N VAL A 41 10.39 16.19 1.34
CA VAL A 41 10.01 17.36 0.55
C VAL A 41 8.93 16.95 -0.42
N PHE A 42 7.81 17.69 -0.44
CA PHE A 42 6.84 17.60 -1.52
C PHE A 42 7.56 17.90 -2.84
N LEU A 43 7.72 16.87 -3.68
CA LEU A 43 8.41 17.02 -4.96
C LEU A 43 7.51 17.75 -5.96
N GLN A 44 6.27 17.27 -6.13
CA GLN A 44 5.25 17.90 -6.96
C GLN A 44 3.92 17.12 -6.95
N SER A 45 2.87 17.75 -7.47
CA SER A 45 1.62 17.12 -7.87
C SER A 45 1.56 17.00 -9.40
N TRP A 46 0.82 16.02 -9.90
CA TRP A 46 0.65 15.77 -11.34
C TRP A 46 -0.81 15.98 -11.77
N GLY A 47 -1.00 16.35 -13.04
CA GLY A 47 -2.31 16.58 -13.66
C GLY A 47 -2.37 17.92 -14.39
N LYS A 48 -2.39 17.90 -15.73
CA LYS A 48 -2.59 19.10 -16.57
C LYS A 48 -3.77 19.03 -17.53
N GLU A 49 -4.51 17.92 -17.55
CA GLU A 49 -5.89 17.86 -18.05
C GLU A 49 -6.74 17.02 -17.08
N ILE A 50 -7.99 17.43 -16.85
CA ILE A 50 -8.98 16.68 -16.07
C ILE A 50 -9.37 15.45 -16.88
N GLY A 51 -9.15 14.26 -16.32
CA GLY A 51 -9.54 12.98 -16.92
C GLY A 51 -8.37 11.97 -16.92
N ASP A 52 -8.34 10.97 -16.05
CA ASP A 52 -9.38 10.57 -15.11
C ASP A 52 -8.79 9.63 -14.04
N LEU A 53 -7.86 10.14 -13.21
CA LEU A 53 -7.42 9.46 -11.97
C LEU A 53 -8.51 9.57 -10.87
N ASN A 54 -9.79 9.63 -11.27
CA ASN A 54 -10.87 9.65 -10.31
C ASN A 54 -10.90 8.30 -9.60
N ASN A 55 -10.86 8.35 -8.26
CA ASN A 55 -10.89 7.18 -7.39
C ASN A 55 -9.66 6.26 -7.56
N VAL A 56 -8.45 6.83 -7.50
CA VAL A 56 -7.25 6.04 -7.26
C VAL A 56 -7.35 5.42 -5.86
N THR A 57 -7.38 4.10 -5.80
CA THR A 57 -7.50 3.35 -4.54
C THR A 57 -6.15 3.00 -3.95
N ASP A 58 -5.16 2.69 -4.80
CA ASP A 58 -3.85 2.28 -4.34
C ASP A 58 -2.74 2.57 -5.37
N VAL A 59 -1.50 2.56 -4.91
CA VAL A 59 -0.30 2.88 -5.69
C VAL A 59 0.87 1.99 -5.33
N ALA A 60 1.57 1.51 -6.35
CA ALA A 60 2.84 0.82 -6.18
C ALA A 60 3.95 1.48 -7.01
N VAL A 61 5.19 1.39 -6.52
CA VAL A 61 6.37 1.95 -7.19
C VAL A 61 7.38 0.85 -7.43
N TYR A 62 7.88 0.75 -8.66
CA TYR A 62 8.97 -0.16 -9.01
C TYR A 62 9.93 0.50 -9.98
N ARG A 63 11.21 0.59 -9.56
CA ARG A 63 12.28 1.28 -10.29
C ARG A 63 11.88 2.72 -10.66
N ASP A 64 11.72 3.00 -11.95
CA ASP A 64 11.39 4.29 -12.52
C ASP A 64 9.89 4.46 -12.80
N ARG A 65 9.05 3.51 -12.36
CA ARG A 65 7.60 3.47 -12.65
C ARG A 65 6.73 3.61 -11.41
N ILE A 66 5.64 4.35 -11.57
CA ILE A 66 4.51 4.45 -10.63
C ILE A 66 3.33 3.74 -11.29
N TYR A 67 2.73 2.78 -10.59
CA TYR A 67 1.51 2.09 -10.98
C TYR A 67 0.38 2.64 -10.12
N ALA A 68 -0.57 3.35 -10.72
CA ALA A 68 -1.76 3.86 -10.04
C ALA A 68 -2.96 2.98 -10.41
N LEU A 69 -3.62 2.42 -9.39
CA LEU A 69 -4.82 1.62 -9.58
C LEU A 69 -6.05 2.54 -9.61
N VAL A 70 -6.75 2.59 -10.74
CA VAL A 70 -7.90 3.47 -10.97
C VAL A 70 -9.17 2.64 -10.99
N SER A 71 -9.87 2.55 -9.85
CA SER A 71 -10.94 1.56 -9.66
C SER A 71 -12.20 1.83 -10.46
N GLU A 72 -12.58 3.11 -10.64
CA GLU A 72 -13.73 3.49 -11.49
C GLU A 72 -13.52 3.09 -12.95
N HIS A 73 -12.26 3.04 -13.38
CA HIS A 73 -11.87 2.71 -14.74
C HIS A 73 -11.57 1.23 -14.92
N HIS A 74 -11.40 0.51 -13.79
CA HIS A 74 -10.98 -0.88 -13.76
C HIS A 74 -9.67 -1.07 -14.54
N GLU A 75 -8.72 -0.15 -14.36
CA GLU A 75 -7.42 -0.18 -15.05
C GLU A 75 -6.28 0.24 -14.11
N ILE A 76 -5.06 -0.05 -14.54
CA ILE A 76 -3.83 0.43 -13.94
C ILE A 76 -3.19 1.41 -14.91
N GLN A 77 -2.98 2.65 -14.47
CA GLN A 77 -2.25 3.66 -15.22
C GLN A 77 -0.79 3.72 -14.74
N VAL A 78 0.15 3.67 -15.68
CA VAL A 78 1.58 3.63 -15.38
C VAL A 78 2.24 4.93 -15.80
N PHE A 79 3.03 5.51 -14.90
CA PHE A 79 3.76 6.76 -15.08
C PHE A 79 5.24 6.55 -14.81
N ASP A 80 6.11 7.46 -15.27
CA ASP A 80 7.44 7.55 -14.68
C ASP A 80 7.44 8.32 -13.34
N LEU A 81 8.59 8.38 -12.66
CA LEU A 81 8.76 9.15 -11.42
C LEU A 81 8.53 10.66 -11.61
N SER A 82 8.66 11.12 -12.86
CA SER A 82 8.21 12.44 -13.29
C SER A 82 6.76 12.43 -13.80
N GLY A 83 5.89 11.59 -13.22
CA GLY A 83 4.44 11.52 -13.44
C GLY A 83 3.97 11.65 -14.89
N THR A 84 4.82 11.31 -15.85
CA THR A 84 4.51 11.35 -17.27
C THR A 84 3.90 10.00 -17.63
N PRO A 85 2.67 9.97 -18.18
CA PRO A 85 2.02 8.71 -18.53
C PRO A 85 2.88 7.89 -19.49
N LYS A 86 2.91 6.57 -19.29
CA LYS A 86 3.63 5.60 -20.13
C LYS A 86 2.66 4.70 -20.89
N PHE A 87 1.83 3.98 -20.16
CA PHE A 87 0.82 3.06 -20.70
C PHE A 87 -0.23 2.77 -19.63
N SER A 88 -1.34 2.14 -20.01
CA SER A 88 -2.29 1.55 -19.07
C SER A 88 -2.64 0.12 -19.50
N PHE A 89 -3.14 -0.67 -18.57
CA PHE A 89 -3.63 -2.01 -18.83
C PHE A 89 -4.76 -2.36 -17.87
N GLY A 90 -5.61 -3.30 -18.29
CA GLY A 90 -6.86 -3.60 -17.59
C GLY A 90 -8.07 -2.94 -18.25
N ASN A 91 -9.22 -3.56 -18.04
CA ASN A 91 -10.52 -2.97 -18.32
C ASN A 91 -11.60 -3.72 -17.52
N ARG A 92 -12.80 -3.15 -17.42
CA ARG A 92 -13.91 -3.77 -16.67
C ARG A 92 -14.22 -5.18 -17.16
N GLY A 93 -14.34 -6.15 -16.26
CA GLY A 93 -14.85 -7.50 -16.52
C GLY A 93 -14.28 -8.59 -15.62
N SER A 94 -14.60 -9.85 -15.94
CA SER A 94 -14.21 -11.04 -15.14
C SER A 94 -13.21 -11.96 -15.85
N GLY A 95 -12.84 -11.66 -17.10
CA GLY A 95 -11.82 -12.40 -17.85
C GLY A 95 -10.41 -12.13 -17.34
N GLU A 96 -9.44 -12.90 -17.82
CA GLU A 96 -8.00 -12.65 -17.57
C GLU A 96 -7.61 -11.24 -18.02
N GLY A 97 -6.84 -10.54 -17.19
CA GLY A 97 -6.43 -9.16 -17.45
C GLY A 97 -7.55 -8.13 -17.37
N ARG A 98 -8.76 -8.51 -16.91
CA ARG A 98 -9.90 -7.61 -16.68
C ARG A 98 -10.23 -7.56 -15.20
N PHE A 99 -10.74 -6.42 -14.73
CA PHE A 99 -10.99 -6.19 -13.31
C PHE A 99 -12.44 -5.83 -13.03
N SER A 100 -12.90 -6.15 -11.83
CA SER A 100 -14.14 -5.65 -11.24
C SER A 100 -13.81 -5.08 -9.87
N TYR A 101 -13.96 -3.75 -9.76
CA TYR A 101 -13.67 -2.95 -8.56
C TYR A 101 -12.33 -3.31 -7.88
N PRO A 102 -11.19 -3.21 -8.58
CA PRO A 102 -9.92 -3.59 -7.97
C PRO A 102 -9.52 -2.55 -6.91
N GLU A 103 -8.96 -2.96 -5.77
CA GLU A 103 -8.68 -2.04 -4.64
C GLU A 103 -7.23 -2.00 -4.16
N GLY A 104 -6.43 -3.02 -4.43
CA GLY A 104 -5.06 -3.12 -3.93
C GLY A 104 -4.07 -3.47 -5.03
N ILE A 105 -2.87 -2.89 -4.97
CA ILE A 105 -1.79 -3.16 -5.91
C ILE A 105 -0.44 -3.24 -5.20
N THR A 106 0.40 -4.20 -5.60
CA THR A 106 1.80 -4.25 -5.17
C THR A 106 2.70 -4.70 -6.30
N VAL A 107 4.00 -4.40 -6.18
CA VAL A 107 5.01 -4.88 -7.12
C VAL A 107 6.14 -5.53 -6.33
N ASP A 108 6.48 -6.77 -6.67
CA ASP A 108 7.58 -7.48 -6.01
C ASP A 108 8.97 -7.00 -6.48
N SER A 109 10.03 -7.54 -5.86
CA SER A 109 11.41 -7.21 -6.19
C SER A 109 11.84 -7.62 -7.60
N GLN A 110 11.09 -8.52 -8.26
CA GLN A 110 11.34 -8.97 -9.62
C GLN A 110 10.57 -8.10 -10.66
N GLY A 111 9.61 -7.29 -10.21
CA GLY A 111 8.77 -6.46 -11.05
C GLY A 111 7.47 -7.14 -11.47
N ASN A 112 7.03 -8.19 -10.78
CA ASN A 112 5.69 -8.73 -10.98
C ASN A 112 4.69 -7.81 -10.27
N VAL A 113 3.64 -7.41 -10.99
CA VAL A 113 2.57 -6.56 -10.49
C VAL A 113 1.42 -7.46 -10.04
N PHE A 114 1.00 -7.34 -8.79
CA PHE A 114 -0.12 -8.08 -8.24
C PHE A 114 -1.26 -7.12 -7.95
N VAL A 115 -2.47 -7.49 -8.36
CA VAL A 115 -3.67 -6.67 -8.23
C VAL A 115 -4.76 -7.47 -7.55
N VAL A 116 -5.36 -6.86 -6.53
CA VAL A 116 -6.56 -7.37 -5.86
C VAL A 116 -7.77 -7.03 -6.72
N ASP A 117 -8.43 -8.05 -7.26
CA ASP A 117 -9.61 -7.92 -8.10
C ASP A 117 -10.85 -8.23 -7.25
N THR A 118 -11.23 -7.25 -6.41
CA THR A 118 -12.12 -7.41 -5.24
C THR A 118 -13.43 -8.11 -5.56
N ASP A 119 -14.19 -7.61 -6.54
CA ASP A 119 -15.52 -8.13 -6.87
C ASP A 119 -15.47 -9.44 -7.66
N ASN A 120 -14.33 -9.75 -8.28
CA ASN A 120 -14.08 -11.08 -8.85
C ASN A 120 -13.48 -12.05 -7.81
N HIS A 121 -13.21 -11.59 -6.59
CA HIS A 121 -12.71 -12.39 -5.46
C HIS A 121 -11.42 -13.16 -5.78
N ARG A 122 -10.48 -12.50 -6.46
CA ARG A 122 -9.23 -13.13 -6.90
C ARG A 122 -8.07 -12.14 -6.86
N ILE A 123 -6.86 -12.69 -6.96
CA ILE A 123 -5.63 -11.93 -7.21
C ILE A 123 -5.19 -12.20 -8.63
N GLN A 124 -4.79 -11.16 -9.34
CA GLN A 124 -4.19 -11.27 -10.67
C GLN A 124 -2.74 -10.80 -10.65
N LYS A 125 -1.87 -11.53 -11.34
CA LYS A 125 -0.45 -11.23 -11.48
C LYS A 125 -0.14 -10.86 -12.93
N PHE A 126 0.66 -9.82 -13.11
CA PHE A 126 1.12 -9.30 -14.38
C PHE A 126 2.63 -9.11 -14.36
N SER A 127 3.25 -9.07 -15.54
CA SER A 127 4.60 -8.54 -15.70
C SER A 127 4.59 -7.02 -15.56
N ASN A 128 5.79 -6.42 -15.38
CA ASN A 128 5.93 -4.97 -15.25
C ASN A 128 5.44 -4.17 -16.47
N ASP A 129 5.22 -4.79 -17.62
CA ASP A 129 4.70 -4.20 -18.85
C ASP A 129 3.17 -4.40 -19.03
N GLY A 130 2.50 -5.01 -18.05
CA GLY A 130 1.05 -5.19 -18.05
C GLY A 130 0.56 -6.48 -18.71
N THR A 131 1.46 -7.40 -19.10
CA THR A 131 1.05 -8.71 -19.64
C THR A 131 0.53 -9.60 -18.51
N PHE A 132 -0.67 -10.17 -18.68
CA PHE A 132 -1.24 -11.13 -17.73
C PHE A 132 -0.36 -12.39 -17.61
N ILE A 133 -0.08 -12.82 -16.38
CA ILE A 133 0.71 -14.02 -16.09
C ILE A 133 -0.17 -15.13 -15.53
N THR A 134 -0.89 -14.86 -14.45
CA THR A 134 -1.74 -15.85 -13.77
C THR A 134 -2.76 -15.17 -12.86
N ALA A 135 -3.76 -15.93 -12.42
CA ALA A 135 -4.71 -15.53 -11.41
C ALA A 135 -5.03 -16.71 -10.49
N TRP A 136 -5.32 -16.43 -9.23
CA TRP A 136 -5.80 -17.42 -8.27
C TRP A 136 -6.82 -16.81 -7.33
N GLY A 137 -7.64 -17.66 -6.72
CA GLY A 137 -8.76 -17.23 -5.90
C GLY A 137 -10.10 -17.77 -6.37
N GLY A 138 -11.15 -17.15 -5.84
CA GLY A 138 -12.54 -17.51 -6.03
C GLY A 138 -13.32 -17.17 -4.76
N TYR A 139 -14.61 -16.89 -4.92
CA TYR A 139 -15.46 -16.53 -3.78
C TYR A 139 -15.49 -17.66 -2.72
N GLY A 140 -15.23 -17.31 -1.47
CA GLY A 140 -15.37 -18.23 -0.34
C GLY A 140 -14.54 -17.84 0.88
N SER A 141 -14.62 -18.67 1.92
CA SER A 141 -13.93 -18.49 3.20
C SER A 141 -12.88 -19.57 3.47
N GLY A 142 -12.62 -20.48 2.52
CA GLY A 142 -11.57 -21.48 2.61
C GLY A 142 -10.18 -20.91 2.33
N GLU A 143 -9.16 -21.77 2.47
CA GLU A 143 -7.79 -21.48 2.06
C GLU A 143 -7.74 -21.24 0.54
N GLY A 144 -7.08 -20.18 0.11
CA GLY A 144 -7.00 -19.83 -1.31
C GLY A 144 -8.30 -19.28 -1.91
N GLN A 145 -9.36 -19.11 -1.12
CA GLN A 145 -10.60 -18.42 -1.50
C GLN A 145 -10.62 -17.04 -0.85
N PHE A 146 -11.34 -16.11 -1.45
CA PHE A 146 -11.46 -14.74 -0.96
C PHE A 146 -12.91 -14.29 -0.86
N SER A 147 -13.18 -13.35 0.04
CA SER A 147 -14.46 -12.69 0.20
C SER A 147 -14.19 -11.19 0.30
N PHE A 148 -14.24 -10.50 -0.85
CA PHE A 148 -13.89 -9.09 -0.99
C PHE A 148 -12.49 -8.77 -0.42
N PRO A 149 -11.42 -9.35 -1.00
CA PRO A 149 -10.06 -8.98 -0.62
C PRO A 149 -9.82 -7.51 -0.97
N ARG A 150 -9.05 -6.77 -0.17
CA ARG A 150 -8.86 -5.32 -0.40
C ARG A 150 -7.41 -4.92 -0.62
N CYS A 151 -6.49 -5.43 0.19
CA CYS A 151 -5.11 -4.95 0.21
C CYS A 151 -4.12 -6.10 0.02
N ILE A 152 -2.98 -5.79 -0.59
CA ILE A 152 -1.94 -6.76 -0.89
C ILE A 152 -0.56 -6.14 -0.66
N THR A 153 0.39 -6.94 -0.17
CA THR A 153 1.80 -6.57 -0.11
C THR A 153 2.67 -7.75 -0.49
N ALA A 154 3.91 -7.50 -0.92
CA ALA A 154 4.91 -8.52 -1.22
C ALA A 154 6.09 -8.42 -0.26
N ASP A 155 6.59 -9.55 0.23
CA ASP A 155 7.86 -9.58 0.96
C ASP A 155 9.07 -9.63 0.01
N SER A 156 10.28 -9.55 0.58
CA SER A 156 11.53 -9.59 -0.17
C SER A 156 11.80 -10.94 -0.88
N GLN A 157 11.10 -12.01 -0.47
CA GLN A 157 11.16 -13.33 -1.09
C GLN A 157 10.13 -13.49 -2.23
N GLY A 158 9.26 -12.50 -2.42
CA GLY A 158 8.21 -12.52 -3.44
C GLY A 158 6.94 -13.27 -3.00
N ASN A 159 6.81 -13.63 -1.72
CA ASN A 159 5.51 -14.07 -1.20
C ASN A 159 4.59 -12.86 -1.09
N VAL A 160 3.30 -13.09 -1.30
CA VAL A 160 2.28 -12.04 -1.21
C VAL A 160 1.35 -12.30 -0.03
N PHE A 161 0.97 -11.22 0.65
CA PHE A 161 0.08 -11.23 1.80
C PHE A 161 -1.14 -10.39 1.45
N ILE A 162 -2.33 -10.99 1.61
CA ILE A 162 -3.59 -10.38 1.23
C ILE A 162 -4.46 -10.22 2.47
N ALA A 163 -4.95 -9.00 2.68
CA ALA A 163 -6.03 -8.74 3.62
C ALA A 163 -7.37 -9.07 2.95
N ASP A 164 -8.02 -10.10 3.49
CA ASP A 164 -9.22 -10.74 2.97
C ASP A 164 -10.36 -10.69 3.99
N ALA A 165 -11.60 -10.54 3.50
CA ALA A 165 -12.81 -10.49 4.31
C ALA A 165 -12.77 -9.47 5.47
N SER A 166 -11.87 -8.48 5.39
CA SER A 166 -11.64 -7.48 6.43
C SER A 166 -11.16 -8.01 7.78
N ASN A 167 -10.86 -9.30 7.91
CA ASN A 167 -10.45 -9.91 9.16
C ASN A 167 -9.55 -11.14 9.04
N ARG A 168 -9.07 -11.48 7.84
CA ARG A 168 -8.19 -12.61 7.59
C ARG A 168 -7.02 -12.17 6.74
N ILE A 169 -5.81 -12.55 7.12
CA ILE A 169 -4.62 -12.39 6.28
C ILE A 169 -4.28 -13.74 5.69
N GLN A 170 -4.10 -13.81 4.37
CA GLN A 170 -3.64 -15.01 3.68
C GLN A 170 -2.30 -14.75 2.97
N LYS A 171 -1.37 -15.68 3.13
CA LYS A 171 -0.06 -15.65 2.48
C LYS A 171 0.01 -16.67 1.36
N PHE A 172 0.57 -16.25 0.23
CA PHE A 172 0.80 -17.08 -0.94
C PHE A 172 2.24 -16.96 -1.43
N SER A 173 2.74 -17.99 -2.07
CA SER A 173 3.95 -17.89 -2.88
C SER A 173 3.72 -17.02 -4.11
N ASN A 174 4.81 -16.66 -4.78
CA ASN A 174 4.81 -15.82 -5.97
C ASN A 174 3.99 -16.39 -7.16
N ASP A 175 3.74 -17.70 -7.17
CA ASP A 175 2.95 -18.41 -8.18
C ASP A 175 1.47 -18.60 -7.79
N GLY A 176 1.06 -18.11 -6.62
CA GLY A 176 -0.32 -18.20 -6.14
C GLY A 176 -0.63 -19.46 -5.31
N THR A 177 0.38 -20.24 -4.90
CA THR A 177 0.16 -21.37 -3.99
C THR A 177 -0.07 -20.87 -2.57
N PHE A 178 -1.15 -21.32 -1.92
CA PHE A 178 -1.45 -21.00 -0.52
C PHE A 178 -0.33 -21.51 0.41
N ILE A 179 0.11 -20.67 1.35
CA ILE A 179 1.13 -21.01 2.34
C ILE A 179 0.54 -21.09 3.74
N THR A 180 -0.12 -20.01 4.19
CA THR A 180 -0.69 -19.92 5.55
C THR A 180 -1.74 -18.82 5.61
N ALA A 181 -2.57 -18.85 6.66
CA ALA A 181 -3.50 -17.80 6.99
C ALA A 181 -3.59 -17.59 8.50
N TRP A 182 -3.87 -16.36 8.91
CA TRP A 182 -4.16 -16.01 10.29
C TRP A 182 -5.19 -14.89 10.35
N GLY A 183 -5.70 -14.61 11.55
CA GLY A 183 -6.75 -13.62 11.74
C GLY A 183 -8.03 -14.20 12.33
N GLY A 184 -9.05 -13.37 12.35
CA GLY A 184 -10.37 -13.61 12.90
C GLY A 184 -11.00 -12.29 13.32
N TYR A 185 -12.33 -12.21 13.33
CA TYR A 185 -13.01 -11.02 13.80
C TYR A 185 -12.79 -10.84 15.31
N GLY A 186 -12.41 -9.64 15.75
CA GLY A 186 -12.30 -9.30 17.16
C GLY A 186 -11.33 -8.17 17.46
N SER A 187 -11.03 -7.99 18.74
CA SER A 187 -10.12 -6.97 19.27
C SER A 187 -8.92 -7.55 20.02
N GLY A 188 -8.82 -8.87 20.13
CA GLY A 188 -7.67 -9.57 20.72
C GLY A 188 -6.42 -9.52 19.82
N GLU A 189 -5.30 -9.98 20.34
CA GLU A 189 -4.06 -10.14 19.58
C GLU A 189 -4.26 -11.10 18.41
N GLY A 190 -3.84 -10.70 17.20
CA GLY A 190 -4.05 -11.48 15.99
C GLY A 190 -5.49 -11.56 15.51
N GLN A 191 -6.41 -10.81 16.11
CA GLN A 191 -7.77 -10.58 15.60
C GLN A 191 -7.87 -9.18 15.02
N PHE A 192 -8.80 -8.99 14.08
CA PHE A 192 -8.98 -7.74 13.36
C PHE A 192 -10.45 -7.31 13.35
N ASN A 193 -10.66 -6.01 13.33
CA ASN A 193 -11.93 -5.37 13.06
C ASN A 193 -11.74 -4.40 11.90
N HIS A 194 -11.98 -4.89 10.69
CA HIS A 194 -11.79 -4.15 9.44
C HIS A 194 -10.33 -3.80 9.13
N SER A 195 -9.55 -4.80 8.72
CA SER A 195 -8.18 -4.54 8.25
C SER A 195 -8.17 -3.92 6.85
N GLU A 196 -7.74 -2.65 6.74
CA GLU A 196 -7.67 -1.90 5.47
C GLU A 196 -6.25 -1.63 4.96
N GLY A 197 -5.20 -2.08 5.66
CA GLY A 197 -3.83 -1.84 5.23
C GLY A 197 -2.89 -2.97 5.63
N ILE A 198 -1.97 -3.32 4.73
CA ILE A 198 -0.94 -4.33 5.00
C ILE A 198 0.38 -3.92 4.34
N THR A 199 1.50 -4.09 5.05
CA THR A 199 2.84 -3.88 4.50
C THR A 199 3.85 -4.85 5.09
N ALA A 200 4.92 -5.13 4.35
CA ALA A 200 6.05 -5.91 4.82
C ALA A 200 7.29 -5.02 4.96
N ASP A 201 8.04 -5.15 6.06
CA ASP A 201 9.35 -4.51 6.18
C ASP A 201 10.46 -5.32 5.52
N SER A 202 11.66 -4.74 5.46
CA SER A 202 12.86 -5.38 4.90
C SER A 202 13.35 -6.59 5.71
N GLN A 203 12.86 -6.76 6.94
CA GLN A 203 13.14 -7.91 7.81
C GLN A 203 12.12 -9.04 7.64
N GLY A 204 11.08 -8.83 6.85
CA GLY A 204 10.00 -9.78 6.59
C GLY A 204 8.88 -9.76 7.63
N ASN A 205 8.84 -8.78 8.53
CA ASN A 205 7.71 -8.59 9.43
C ASN A 205 6.52 -8.00 8.67
N ILE A 206 5.33 -8.41 9.05
CA ILE A 206 4.07 -7.97 8.44
C ILE A 206 3.36 -7.03 9.39
N PHE A 207 2.95 -5.87 8.88
CA PHE A 207 2.22 -4.87 9.63
C PHE A 207 0.84 -4.72 9.03
N VAL A 208 -0.17 -4.74 9.89
CA VAL A 208 -1.58 -4.65 9.49
C VAL A 208 -2.21 -3.48 10.21
N ALA A 209 -2.85 -2.58 9.47
CA ALA A 209 -3.73 -1.57 10.03
C ALA A 209 -5.05 -2.24 10.41
N ASP A 210 -5.33 -2.28 11.71
CA ASP A 210 -6.55 -2.84 12.29
C ASP A 210 -7.53 -1.69 12.52
N THR A 211 -8.15 -1.24 11.42
CA THR A 211 -8.72 0.10 11.26
C THR A 211 -9.77 0.44 12.31
N PHE A 212 -10.73 -0.44 12.58
CA PHE A 212 -11.78 -0.17 13.59
C PHE A 212 -11.39 -0.56 15.02
N ASN A 213 -10.16 -1.05 15.23
CA ASN A 213 -9.56 -1.13 16.56
C ASN A 213 -8.51 -0.01 16.79
N ASP A 214 -8.39 0.94 15.85
CA ASP A 214 -7.51 2.11 15.91
C ASP A 214 -6.05 1.78 16.26
N ARG A 215 -5.53 0.66 15.75
CA ARG A 215 -4.18 0.17 16.07
C ARG A 215 -3.48 -0.43 14.87
N ILE A 216 -2.16 -0.56 14.99
CA ILE A 216 -1.33 -1.34 14.09
C ILE A 216 -0.90 -2.61 14.82
N GLN A 217 -0.97 -3.75 14.13
CA GLN A 217 -0.46 -5.01 14.61
C GLN A 217 0.72 -5.48 13.76
N LYS A 218 1.78 -5.95 14.43
CA LYS A 218 2.99 -6.51 13.81
C LYS A 218 3.02 -8.02 14.01
N PHE A 219 3.34 -8.73 12.95
CA PHE A 219 3.46 -10.18 12.89
C PHE A 219 4.81 -10.58 12.29
N SER A 220 5.27 -11.77 12.60
CA SER A 220 6.32 -12.43 11.83
C SER A 220 5.79 -12.87 10.46
N ASN A 221 6.72 -13.22 9.58
CA ASN A 221 6.43 -13.65 8.20
C ASN A 221 5.56 -14.93 8.11
N ASP A 222 5.44 -15.69 9.19
CA ASP A 222 4.60 -16.89 9.31
C ASP A 222 3.23 -16.62 9.98
N GLY A 223 2.95 -15.36 10.36
CA GLY A 223 1.67 -14.95 10.96
C GLY A 223 1.63 -14.97 12.48
N THR A 224 2.75 -15.24 13.17
CA THR A 224 2.80 -15.14 14.64
C THR A 224 2.75 -13.69 15.09
N PHE A 225 1.84 -13.36 16.03
CA PHE A 225 1.75 -12.03 16.61
C PHE A 225 3.05 -11.67 17.35
N ILE A 226 3.57 -10.46 17.11
CA ILE A 226 4.78 -9.94 17.77
C ILE A 226 4.40 -8.82 18.76
N THR A 227 3.68 -7.81 18.28
CA THR A 227 3.29 -6.65 19.09
C THR A 227 2.18 -5.85 18.42
N ALA A 228 1.57 -4.94 19.17
CA ALA A 228 0.63 -3.95 18.67
C ALA A 228 0.88 -2.61 19.34
N TRP A 229 0.56 -1.52 18.64
CA TRP A 229 0.57 -0.17 19.19
C TRP A 229 -0.53 0.67 18.55
N GLY A 230 -0.93 1.75 19.21
CA GLY A 230 -2.09 2.52 18.82
C GLY A 230 -3.11 2.67 19.93
N GLY A 231 -4.31 3.04 19.53
CA GLY A 231 -5.46 3.33 20.37
C GLY A 231 -6.18 4.56 19.82
N TYR A 232 -7.50 4.60 20.01
CA TYR A 232 -8.30 5.72 19.57
C TYR A 232 -7.83 7.05 20.18
N GLY A 233 -7.58 8.05 19.34
CA GLY A 233 -7.29 9.41 19.78
C GLY A 233 -6.51 10.22 18.74
N SER A 234 -5.92 11.33 19.18
CA SER A 234 -5.23 12.29 18.30
C SER A 234 -3.81 12.64 18.78
N ASP A 235 -3.35 12.05 19.89
CA ASP A 235 -2.00 12.25 20.38
C ASP A 235 -0.98 11.44 19.55
N GLU A 236 0.31 11.62 19.81
CA GLU A 236 1.37 10.84 19.17
C GLU A 236 1.20 9.36 19.49
N GLY A 237 1.21 8.51 18.46
CA GLY A 237 1.01 7.07 18.60
C GLY A 237 -0.45 6.64 18.80
N GLN A 238 -1.42 7.56 18.75
CA GLN A 238 -2.85 7.24 18.69
C GLN A 238 -3.38 7.41 17.27
N PHE A 239 -4.45 6.70 16.93
CA PHE A 239 -5.05 6.73 15.60
C PHE A 239 -6.56 6.97 15.66
N ASN A 240 -7.12 7.39 14.53
CA ASN A 240 -8.55 7.42 14.27
C ASN A 240 -8.78 6.91 12.84
N ASN A 241 -9.16 5.63 12.73
CA ASN A 241 -9.30 4.90 11.47
C ASN A 241 -8.00 4.90 10.63
N PRO A 242 -6.93 4.23 11.11
CA PRO A 242 -5.72 4.05 10.30
C PRO A 242 -6.03 3.12 9.11
N THR A 243 -5.75 3.55 7.88
CA THR A 243 -6.03 2.76 6.66
C THR A 243 -4.75 2.39 5.94
N GLY A 244 -4.15 3.33 5.20
CA GLY A 244 -2.91 3.12 4.47
C GLY A 244 -1.72 2.94 5.41
N ILE A 245 -0.89 1.92 5.13
CA ILE A 245 0.34 1.65 5.88
C ILE A 245 1.47 1.27 4.92
N THR A 246 2.68 1.79 5.14
CA THR A 246 3.86 1.44 4.34
C THR A 246 5.13 1.45 5.17
N ALA A 247 6.11 0.64 4.79
CA ALA A 247 7.41 0.59 5.42
C ALA A 247 8.49 1.19 4.51
N ASP A 248 9.43 1.95 5.08
CA ASP A 248 10.65 2.33 4.35
C ASP A 248 11.76 1.26 4.47
N ARG A 249 12.87 1.48 3.78
CA ARG A 249 14.00 0.55 3.75
C ARG A 249 14.70 0.42 5.11
N GLN A 250 14.58 1.44 5.96
CA GLN A 250 15.12 1.46 7.31
C GLN A 250 14.19 0.75 8.31
N GLY A 251 12.99 0.36 7.89
CA GLY A 251 11.99 -0.31 8.73
C GLY A 251 11.10 0.65 9.51
N ASN A 252 11.08 1.95 9.17
CA ASN A 252 10.11 2.88 9.72
C ASN A 252 8.73 2.64 9.10
N ILE A 253 7.66 2.81 9.88
CA ILE A 253 6.29 2.48 9.48
C ILE A 253 5.46 3.76 9.38
N PHE A 254 5.01 4.08 8.17
CA PHE A 254 4.16 5.24 7.92
C PHE A 254 2.70 4.81 7.88
N VAL A 255 1.86 5.50 8.63
CA VAL A 255 0.43 5.20 8.77
C VAL A 255 -0.38 6.43 8.40
N ALA A 256 -1.29 6.28 7.44
CA ALA A 256 -2.33 7.26 7.16
C ALA A 256 -3.40 7.19 8.25
N ASP A 257 -3.43 8.21 9.10
CA ASP A 257 -4.38 8.37 10.19
C ASP A 257 -5.58 9.20 9.69
N THR A 258 -6.46 8.50 8.96
CA THR A 258 -7.38 9.09 7.98
C THR A 258 -8.30 10.14 8.55
N TYR A 259 -8.90 9.90 9.71
CA TYR A 259 -9.82 10.85 10.34
C TYR A 259 -9.14 11.88 11.24
N ASN A 260 -7.85 11.74 11.51
CA ASN A 260 -7.03 12.82 12.06
C ASN A 260 -6.34 13.67 10.99
N HIS A 261 -6.51 13.34 9.70
CA HIS A 261 -5.97 14.07 8.55
C HIS A 261 -4.45 14.23 8.61
N ARG A 262 -3.73 13.18 9.02
CA ARG A 262 -2.26 13.18 9.16
C ARG A 262 -1.65 11.85 8.74
N ILE A 263 -0.32 11.87 8.60
CA ILE A 263 0.51 10.67 8.51
C ILE A 263 1.40 10.65 9.75
N GLN A 264 1.51 9.48 10.39
CA GLN A 264 2.44 9.23 11.48
C GLN A 264 3.54 8.26 11.03
N LYS A 265 4.72 8.35 11.64
CA LYS A 265 5.91 7.51 11.40
C LYS A 265 6.27 6.78 12.69
#